data_AF-A0A8F0CI41-F1
#
_entry.id   AF-A0A8F0CI41-F1
#
_cell.length_a   1.000
_cell.length_b   1.000
_cell.length_c   1.000
_cell.angle_alpha   90.00
_cell.angle_beta   90.00
_cell.angle_gamma   90.00
#
_symmetry.space_group_name_H-M   'P 1'
#
loop_
_entity.id
_entity.type
_entity.pdbx_description
1 polymer ?
#
loop_
_entity_poly.entity_id
_entity_poly.type
_entity_poly.pdbx_seq_one_letter_code
_entity_poly.pdbx_strand_id
1 'polypeptide(L)'
;MLADGLLTGRVTSRSAAHYAVPRMEGENLEHNLQPTAVLKALAAARRCSPAQLAVAWLLSRGDDIVPVVGMSRPDRVAENLQAFDITLTDEEQFTLDSAFSPDAIISYRYPAIVMKFAAR
;
A
#
# COMPACT_ATOMS: atom_id res chain seq x y z
N MET A 1 -1.53 -3.79 8.99
CA MET A 1 -0.73 -4.00 7.76
C MET A 1 -1.10 -2.94 6.74
N LEU A 2 -0.16 -2.51 5.89
CA LEU A 2 -0.40 -1.47 4.86
C LEU A 2 -1.38 -1.99 3.79
N ALA A 3 -2.54 -1.33 3.67
CA ALA A 3 -3.61 -1.67 2.72
C ALA A 3 -3.96 -3.17 2.67
N ASP A 4 -4.18 -3.79 3.84
CA ASP A 4 -4.48 -5.23 3.96
C ASP A 4 -3.40 -6.14 3.34
N GLY A 5 -2.16 -5.63 3.26
CA GLY A 5 -1.00 -6.33 2.69
C GLY A 5 -0.70 -5.94 1.24
N LEU A 6 -1.62 -5.29 0.51
CA LEU A 6 -1.47 -4.99 -0.92
C LEU A 6 -0.15 -4.27 -1.23
N LEU A 7 0.15 -3.19 -0.49
CA LEU A 7 1.36 -2.38 -0.71
C LEU A 7 2.65 -3.03 -0.20
N THR A 8 2.58 -4.21 0.42
CA THR A 8 3.78 -4.91 0.91
C THR A 8 4.44 -5.77 -0.17
N GLY A 9 3.79 -5.92 -1.33
CA GLY A 9 4.25 -6.78 -2.41
C GLY A 9 4.11 -8.28 -2.15
N ARG A 10 3.50 -8.69 -1.03
CA ARG A 10 3.30 -10.10 -0.67
C ARG A 10 1.98 -10.68 -1.16
N VAL A 11 1.03 -9.84 -1.55
CA VAL A 11 -0.24 -10.30 -2.10
C VAL A 11 -0.01 -10.67 -3.56
N THR A 12 -0.23 -11.94 -3.88
CA THR A 12 -0.17 -12.49 -5.25
C THR A 12 -1.43 -13.26 -5.61
N SER A 13 -2.21 -13.65 -4.61
CA SER A 13 -3.48 -14.38 -4.76
C SER A 13 -4.36 -14.12 -3.53
N ARG A 14 -5.63 -14.54 -3.60
CA ARG A 14 -6.57 -14.43 -2.48
C ARG A 14 -6.10 -15.29 -1.31
N SER A 15 -6.11 -14.72 -0.10
CA SER A 15 -5.79 -15.43 1.14
C SER A 15 -6.98 -15.42 2.10
N ALA A 16 -6.97 -16.29 3.12
CA ALA A 16 -7.99 -16.30 4.16
C ALA A 16 -8.10 -14.96 4.91
N ALA A 17 -6.98 -14.24 5.06
CA ALA A 17 -6.96 -12.90 5.67
C ALA A 17 -7.64 -11.82 4.79
N HIS A 18 -7.86 -12.10 3.50
CA HIS A 18 -8.56 -11.20 2.57
C HIS A 18 -9.99 -11.67 2.27
N TYR A 19 -10.49 -12.66 3.02
CA TYR A 19 -11.84 -13.13 2.85
C TYR A 19 -12.83 -11.98 3.11
N ALA A 20 -13.76 -11.78 2.18
CA ALA A 20 -14.73 -10.69 2.21
C ALA A 20 -14.13 -9.26 2.11
N VAL A 21 -12.93 -9.09 1.55
CA VAL A 21 -12.40 -7.77 1.16
C VAL A 21 -12.66 -7.57 -0.35
N PRO A 22 -13.68 -6.79 -0.77
CA PRO A 22 -14.13 -6.74 -2.17
C PRO A 22 -13.03 -6.39 -3.20
N ARG A 23 -12.11 -5.49 -2.83
CA ARG A 23 -10.95 -5.13 -3.65
C ARG A 23 -9.91 -6.24 -3.84
N MET A 24 -9.97 -7.30 -3.04
CA MET A 24 -9.04 -8.45 -3.07
C MET A 24 -9.68 -9.71 -3.69
N GLU A 25 -10.77 -9.56 -4.47
CA GLU A 25 -11.52 -10.66 -5.06
C GLU A 25 -11.51 -10.63 -6.60
N GLY A 26 -11.32 -11.79 -7.22
CA GLY A 26 -11.43 -11.98 -8.66
C GLY A 26 -10.65 -10.94 -9.47
N GLU A 27 -11.30 -10.37 -10.48
CA GLU A 27 -10.74 -9.35 -11.37
C GLU A 27 -10.30 -8.07 -10.62
N ASN A 28 -10.91 -7.74 -9.47
CA ASN A 28 -10.49 -6.59 -8.67
C ASN A 28 -9.08 -6.79 -8.11
N LEU A 29 -8.74 -8.01 -7.68
CA LEU A 29 -7.39 -8.32 -7.21
C LEU A 29 -6.39 -8.16 -8.35
N GLU A 30 -6.66 -8.74 -9.51
CA GLU A 30 -5.78 -8.69 -10.68
C GLU A 30 -5.54 -7.24 -11.14
N HIS A 31 -6.58 -6.42 -11.16
CA HIS A 31 -6.49 -5.00 -11.44
C HIS A 31 -5.63 -4.27 -10.38
N ASN A 32 -5.93 -4.46 -9.10
CA ASN A 32 -5.27 -3.77 -8.00
C ASN A 32 -3.81 -4.20 -7.79
N LEU A 33 -3.39 -5.33 -8.38
CA LEU A 33 -2.00 -5.75 -8.44
C LEU A 33 -1.16 -4.97 -9.46
N GLN A 34 -1.76 -4.35 -10.48
CA GLN A 34 -1.04 -3.56 -11.49
C GLN A 34 -0.32 -2.34 -10.91
N PRO A 35 -0.98 -1.41 -10.17
CA PRO A 35 -0.27 -0.28 -9.56
C PRO A 35 0.72 -0.74 -8.49
N THR A 36 0.40 -1.84 -7.80
CA THR A 36 1.30 -2.49 -6.84
C THR A 36 2.58 -3.01 -7.53
N ALA A 37 2.50 -3.49 -8.77
CA ALA A 37 3.67 -3.94 -9.52
C ALA A 37 4.64 -2.78 -9.82
N VAL A 38 4.13 -1.58 -10.10
CA VAL A 38 4.95 -0.37 -10.28
C VAL A 38 5.72 -0.04 -9.00
N LEU A 39 5.03 -0.04 -7.85
CA LEU A 39 5.67 0.16 -6.54
C LEU A 39 6.77 -0.88 -6.27
N LYS A 40 6.51 -2.15 -6.60
CA LYS A 40 7.49 -3.24 -6.40
C LYS A 40 8.73 -3.06 -7.29
N ALA A 41 8.53 -2.68 -8.56
CA ALA A 41 9.64 -2.44 -9.48
C ALA A 41 10.52 -1.28 -9.00
N LEU A 42 9.90 -0.18 -8.58
CA LEU A 42 10.64 0.98 -8.07
C LEU A 42 11.37 0.68 -6.75
N ALA A 43 10.73 -0.05 -5.84
CA ALA A 43 11.34 -0.45 -4.58
C ALA A 43 12.56 -1.38 -4.82
N ALA A 44 12.45 -2.30 -5.78
CA ALA A 44 13.57 -3.15 -6.18
C ALA A 44 14.74 -2.33 -6.75
N ALA A 45 14.46 -1.34 -7.61
CA ALA A 45 15.49 -0.44 -8.15
C ALA A 45 16.21 0.34 -7.04
N ARG A 46 15.48 0.73 -5.98
CA ARG A 46 16.03 1.40 -4.80
C ARG A 46 16.62 0.48 -3.73
N ARG A 47 16.53 -0.85 -3.92
CA ARG A 47 16.95 -1.85 -2.93
C ARG A 47 16.27 -1.66 -1.55
N CYS A 48 15.02 -1.22 -1.56
CA CYS A 48 14.17 -1.12 -0.37
C CYS A 48 12.94 -2.02 -0.50
N SER A 49 12.18 -2.18 0.59
CA SER A 49 10.92 -2.93 0.53
C SER A 49 9.79 -2.06 -0.06
N PRO A 50 8.80 -2.66 -0.74
CA PRO A 50 7.62 -1.92 -1.20
C PRO A 50 6.90 -1.17 -0.07
N ALA A 51 6.92 -1.73 1.14
CA ALA A 51 6.36 -1.09 2.32
C ALA A 51 7.14 0.16 2.72
N GLN A 52 8.48 0.11 2.70
CA GLN A 52 9.34 1.26 2.95
C GLN A 52 9.08 2.37 1.93
N LEU A 53 9.04 2.02 0.64
CA LEU A 53 8.81 2.98 -0.43
C LEU A 53 7.42 3.63 -0.33
N ALA A 54 6.39 2.86 0.02
CA ALA A 54 5.04 3.39 0.24
C ALA A 54 4.97 4.37 1.43
N VAL A 55 5.71 4.12 2.51
CA VAL A 55 5.78 5.04 3.66
C VAL A 55 6.57 6.29 3.29
N ALA A 56 7.69 6.17 2.56
CA ALA A 56 8.46 7.31 2.07
C ALA A 56 7.63 8.21 1.15
N TRP A 57 6.80 7.61 0.27
CA TRP A 57 5.88 8.34 -0.59
C TRP A 57 4.75 9.05 0.17
N LEU A 58 4.29 8.47 1.28
CA LEU A 58 3.34 9.15 2.17
C LEU A 58 4.01 10.34 2.88
N LEU A 59 5.23 10.16 3.37
CA LEU A 59 6.01 11.21 4.04
C LEU A 59 6.37 12.36 3.10
N SER A 60 6.50 12.14 1.79
CA SER A 60 6.81 13.21 0.83
C SER A 60 5.65 14.19 0.60
N ARG A 61 4.47 13.96 1.20
CA ARG A 61 3.29 14.82 1.01
C ARG A 61 3.22 16.02 1.94
N GLY A 62 4.08 16.07 2.96
CA GLY A 62 4.13 17.19 3.89
C GLY A 62 4.86 16.83 5.18
N ASP A 63 5.56 17.81 5.76
CA ASP A 63 6.29 17.65 7.01
C ASP A 63 5.35 17.48 8.23
N ASP A 64 4.05 17.73 8.05
CA ASP A 64 2.99 17.57 9.04
C ASP A 64 2.36 16.16 9.04
N ILE A 65 2.86 15.26 8.19
CA ILE A 65 2.33 13.90 8.05
C ILE A 65 3.13 12.92 8.90
N VAL A 66 2.46 12.36 9.93
CA VAL A 66 3.06 11.34 10.80
C VAL A 66 2.37 9.98 10.56
N PRO A 67 3.03 9.03 9.87
CA PRO A 67 2.42 7.75 9.55
C PRO A 67 2.32 6.84 10.79
N VAL A 68 1.10 6.40 11.12
CA VAL A 68 0.87 5.40 12.16
C VAL A 68 0.86 4.00 11.54
N VAL A 69 2.04 3.39 11.44
CA VAL A 69 2.20 2.07 10.81
C VAL A 69 2.06 0.96 11.86
N GLY A 70 0.92 0.25 11.81
CA GLY A 70 0.69 -0.90 12.70
C GLY A 70 1.59 -2.10 12.36
N MET A 71 2.20 -2.70 13.39
CA MET A 71 3.09 -3.86 13.29
C MET A 71 2.76 -4.91 14.34
N SER A 72 2.76 -6.19 13.93
CA SER A 72 2.51 -7.33 14.82
C SER A 72 3.79 -8.06 15.24
N ARG A 73 4.95 -7.63 14.73
CA ARG A 73 6.25 -8.22 15.02
C ARG A 73 7.33 -7.14 15.23
N PRO A 74 8.20 -7.26 16.24
CA PRO A 74 9.20 -6.23 16.56
C PRO A 74 10.24 -5.99 15.46
N ASP A 75 10.61 -7.02 14.69
CA ASP A 75 11.54 -6.94 13.56
C ASP A 75 11.08 -5.95 12.47
N ARG A 76 9.78 -5.63 12.41
CA ARG A 76 9.20 -4.66 11.48
C ARG A 76 9.42 -3.21 11.85
N VAL A 77 9.76 -2.92 13.11
CA VAL A 77 10.06 -1.56 13.56
C VAL A 77 11.24 -1.01 12.78
N ALA A 78 12.35 -1.75 12.76
CA ALA A 78 13.58 -1.32 12.08
C ALA A 78 13.37 -1.16 10.57
N GLU A 79 12.64 -2.09 9.93
CA GLU A 79 12.29 -1.99 8.50
C GLU A 79 11.50 -0.71 8.22
N ASN A 80 10.50 -0.37 9.05
CA ASN A 80 9.69 0.82 8.85
C ASN A 80 10.48 2.12 9.12
N LEU A 81 11.38 2.13 10.10
CA LEU A 81 12.20 3.30 10.41
C LEU A 81 13.13 3.69 9.26
N GLN A 82 13.65 2.71 8.52
CA GLN A 82 14.46 2.97 7.31
C GLN A 82 13.69 3.70 6.19
N ALA A 83 12.36 3.73 6.25
CA ALA A 83 11.57 4.50 5.27
C ALA A 83 11.79 6.02 5.38
N PHE A 84 12.16 6.51 6.57
CA PHE A 84 12.43 7.93 6.82
C PHE A 84 13.72 8.42 6.15
N ASP A 85 14.63 7.49 5.82
CA ASP A 85 15.89 7.79 5.13
C ASP A 85 15.74 7.82 3.59
N ILE A 86 14.54 7.52 3.06
CA ILE A 86 14.28 7.47 1.62
C ILE A 86 13.73 8.81 1.15
N THR A 87 14.52 9.51 0.34
CA THR A 87 14.06 10.69 -0.41
C THR A 87 13.76 10.30 -1.86
N LEU A 88 12.52 10.49 -2.28
CA LEU A 88 12.06 10.24 -3.65
C LEU A 88 12.48 11.39 -4.57
N THR A 89 12.83 11.07 -5.82
CA THR A 89 12.98 12.10 -6.86
C THR A 89 11.61 12.56 -7.37
N ASP A 90 11.56 13.70 -8.05
CA ASP A 90 10.32 14.21 -8.65
C ASP A 90 9.73 13.21 -9.68
N GLU A 91 10.59 12.53 -10.44
CA GLU A 91 10.19 11.50 -11.41
C GLU A 91 9.53 10.29 -10.74
N GLU A 92 10.06 9.87 -9.59
CA GLU A 92 9.54 8.74 -8.84
C GLU A 92 8.24 9.09 -8.15
N GLN A 93 8.14 10.29 -7.58
CA GLN A 93 6.89 10.82 -7.05
C GLN A 93 5.85 10.84 -8.17
N PHE A 94 6.17 11.42 -9.33
CA PHE A 94 5.26 11.44 -10.47
C PHE A 94 4.82 10.03 -10.91
N THR A 95 5.75 9.08 -10.94
CA THR A 95 5.47 7.67 -11.29
C THR A 95 4.50 7.03 -10.30
N LEU A 96 4.72 7.22 -9.00
CA LEU A 96 3.85 6.70 -7.95
C LEU A 96 2.48 7.39 -7.96
N ASP A 97 2.44 8.71 -8.18
CA ASP A 97 1.21 9.51 -8.28
C ASP A 97 0.34 9.06 -9.44
N SER A 98 0.97 8.80 -10.58
CA SER A 98 0.29 8.29 -11.78
C SER A 98 -0.22 6.87 -11.58
N ALA A 99 0.60 6.00 -10.98
CA ALA A 99 0.23 4.60 -10.72
C ALA A 99 -0.90 4.49 -9.69
N PHE A 100 -0.89 5.32 -8.65
CA PHE A 100 -1.89 5.34 -7.58
C PHE A 100 -2.80 6.56 -7.67
N SER A 101 -3.25 6.88 -8.89
CA SER A 101 -4.30 7.89 -9.09
C SER A 101 -5.58 7.50 -8.31
N PRO A 102 -6.48 8.46 -7.99
CA PRO A 102 -7.65 8.20 -7.15
C PRO A 102 -8.52 7.00 -7.57
N ASP A 103 -8.56 6.70 -8.87
CA ASP A 103 -9.37 5.61 -9.44
C ASP A 103 -8.57 4.33 -9.73
N ALA A 104 -7.26 4.29 -9.40
CA ALA A 104 -6.38 3.16 -9.71
C ALA A 104 -6.66 1.89 -8.89
N ILE A 105 -7.33 2.02 -7.74
CA ILE A 105 -7.74 0.89 -6.90
C ILE A 105 -9.26 0.77 -6.96
N ILE A 106 -9.74 -0.33 -7.53
CA ILE A 106 -11.17 -0.58 -7.72
C ILE A 106 -11.78 -1.39 -6.57
N SER A 107 -13.10 -1.23 -6.43
CA SER A 107 -13.94 -1.88 -5.42
C SER A 107 -13.67 -1.40 -3.98
N TYR A 108 -14.53 -1.84 -3.05
CA TYR A 108 -14.54 -1.33 -1.69
C TYR A 108 -13.49 -1.99 -0.80
N ARG A 109 -12.98 -1.23 0.16
CA ARG A 109 -12.11 -1.76 1.23
C ARG A 109 -12.88 -2.66 2.19
N TYR A 110 -14.11 -2.30 2.52
CA TYR A 110 -14.96 -3.05 3.44
C TYR A 110 -16.12 -3.71 2.69
N PRO A 111 -16.56 -4.91 3.11
CA PRO A 111 -17.76 -5.51 2.55
C PRO A 111 -18.99 -4.69 2.92
N ALA A 112 -20.03 -4.77 2.09
CA ALA A 112 -21.26 -4.00 2.25
C ALA A 112 -21.92 -4.17 3.65
N ILE A 113 -21.80 -5.37 4.24
CA ILE A 113 -22.32 -5.64 5.59
C ILE A 113 -21.66 -4.74 6.65
N VAL A 114 -20.35 -4.48 6.56
CA VAL A 114 -19.63 -3.61 7.51
C VAL A 114 -19.97 -2.14 7.25
N MET A 115 -20.08 -1.73 5.99
CA MET A 115 -20.42 -0.35 5.64
C MET A 115 -21.81 0.07 6.15
N LYS A 116 -22.78 -0.86 6.24
CA LYS A 116 -24.11 -0.61 6.83
C LYS A 116 -24.05 -0.16 8.29
N PHE A 117 -23.01 -0.52 9.04
CA PHE A 117 -22.88 -0.17 10.46
C PHE A 117 -21.97 1.05 10.71
N ALA A 118 -21.17 1.46 9.71
CA ALA A 118 -20.25 2.60 9.83
C ALA A 118 -20.92 3.97 9.63
N ALA A 119 -22.14 4.00 9.07
CA ALA A 119 -22.89 5.22 8.75
C ALA A 119 -23.81 5.71 9.89
N ARG A 120 -23.54 5.33 11.14
CA ARG A 120 -24.30 5.74 12.33
C ARG A 120 -23.48 6.66 13.22
#